data_AF-A0A368TE59-F1
#
_entry.id   AF-A0A368TE59-F1
#
_cell.length_a   1.000
_cell.length_b   1.000
_cell.length_c   1.000
_cell.angle_alpha   90.00
_cell.angle_beta   90.00
_cell.angle_gamma   90.00
#
_symmetry.space_group_name_H-M   'P 1'
#
loop_
_entity.id
_entity.type
_entity.pdbx_description
1 polymer ?
#
loop_
_entity_poly.entity_id
_entity_poly.type
_entity_poly.pdbx_seq_one_letter_code
_entity_poly.pdbx_strand_id
1 'polypeptide(L)' 'MKLPLKRSFLKINPENVVLSALKRAEHEYGVIQRFYEKKGEETDAEITLFREPKAVETENMLEEEDEEVKKELEKRR' A
#
# COMPACT_ATOMS: atom_id res chain seq x y z
N MET A 1 3.19 -20.36 -13.79
CA MET A 1 2.43 -19.16 -14.24
C MET A 1 3.33 -18.38 -15.18
N LYS A 2 2.90 -18.05 -16.41
CA LYS A 2 3.71 -17.28 -17.37
C LYS A 2 3.45 -15.78 -17.15
N LEU A 3 4.50 -15.00 -16.93
CA LEU A 3 4.37 -13.54 -16.76
C LEU A 3 4.17 -12.87 -18.12
N PRO A 4 3.29 -11.86 -18.23
CA PRO A 4 3.13 -11.09 -19.47
C PRO A 4 4.37 -10.24 -19.71
N LEU A 5 4.60 -9.85 -20.97
CA LEU A 5 5.71 -8.97 -21.36
C LEU A 5 5.67 -7.61 -20.65
N LYS A 6 4.46 -7.09 -20.37
CA LYS A 6 4.22 -5.84 -19.67
C LYS A 6 3.06 -6.00 -18.70
N ARG A 7 3.25 -5.57 -17.45
CA ARG A 7 2.22 -5.47 -16.41
C ARG A 7 2.68 -4.50 -15.34
N SER A 8 1.78 -3.62 -14.90
CA SER A 8 2.06 -2.83 -13.71
C SER A 8 1.79 -3.67 -12.46
N PHE A 9 2.68 -3.61 -11.47
CA PHE A 9 2.47 -4.22 -10.16
C PHE A 9 1.68 -3.32 -9.22
N LEU A 10 1.78 -2.01 -9.42
CA LEU A 10 1.27 -0.98 -8.53
C LEU A 10 1.00 0.30 -9.32
N LYS A 11 -0.16 0.91 -9.10
CA LYS A 11 -0.48 2.27 -9.54
C LYS A 11 -0.99 3.05 -8.33
N ILE A 12 -0.56 4.31 -8.23
CA ILE A 12 -0.87 5.20 -7.11
C ILE A 12 -1.48 6.47 -7.70
N ASN A 13 -2.55 6.94 -7.08
CA ASN A 13 -3.19 8.21 -7.39
C ASN A 13 -3.68 8.83 -6.07
N PRO A 14 -3.64 10.16 -5.88
CA PRO A 14 -3.04 11.19 -6.73
C PRO A 14 -1.50 11.26 -6.65
N GLU A 15 -0.89 12.10 -7.50
CA GLU A 15 0.57 12.26 -7.63
C GLU A 15 1.29 12.78 -6.37
N ASN A 16 0.54 13.36 -5.43
CA ASN A 16 1.07 13.83 -4.16
C ASN A 16 1.21 12.73 -3.10
N VAL A 17 0.72 11.51 -3.39
CA VAL A 17 0.99 10.32 -2.59
C VAL A 17 2.24 9.63 -3.11
N VAL A 18 3.29 9.60 -2.30
CA VAL A 18 4.60 9.07 -2.67
C VAL A 18 4.82 7.72 -2.00
N LEU A 19 5.18 6.71 -2.79
CA LEU A 19 5.68 5.42 -2.29
C LEU A 19 7.15 5.58 -1.87
N SER A 20 7.41 5.52 -0.57
CA SER A 20 8.77 5.60 -0.02
C SER A 20 9.43 4.23 0.19
N ALA A 21 8.64 3.17 0.37
CA ALA A 21 9.15 1.82 0.47
C ALA A 21 8.18 0.78 -0.12
N LEU A 22 8.73 -0.19 -0.84
CA LEU A 22 8.06 -1.40 -1.29
C LEU A 22 9.00 -2.57 -1.02
N LYS A 23 8.68 -3.37 0.00
CA LYS A 23 9.55 -4.47 0.43
C LYS A 23 8.74 -5.69 0.88
N ARG A 24 9.40 -6.82 1.04
CA ARG A 24 8.81 -7.97 1.73
C ARG A 24 8.69 -7.66 3.23
N ALA A 25 7.62 -8.14 3.86
CA ALA A 25 7.50 -8.09 5.33
C ALA A 25 8.58 -8.95 5.99
N GLU A 26 9.02 -8.55 7.19
CA GLU A 26 10.10 -9.25 7.89
C GLU A 26 9.65 -10.57 8.50
N HIS A 27 8.53 -10.56 9.20
CA HIS A 27 8.06 -11.70 10.01
C HIS A 27 6.88 -12.45 9.37
N GLU A 28 6.29 -11.89 8.31
CA GLU A 28 5.07 -12.42 7.70
C GLU A 28 5.16 -12.66 6.20
N TYR A 29 4.22 -13.44 5.67
CA TYR A 29 4.02 -13.62 4.22
C TYR A 29 3.25 -12.43 3.64
N GLY A 30 3.90 -11.27 3.60
CA GLY A 30 3.29 -10.01 3.15
C GLY A 30 4.25 -9.13 2.34
N VAL A 31 3.71 -8.02 1.84
CA VAL A 31 4.45 -6.94 1.19
C VAL A 31 4.13 -5.65 1.93
N ILE A 32 5.17 -4.97 2.42
CA ILE A 32 5.06 -3.67 3.05
C ILE A 32 5.10 -2.61 1.97
N GLN A 33 4.11 -1.73 2.00
CA GLN A 33 4.02 -0.54 1.16
C GLN A 33 3.92 0.68 2.09
N ARG A 34 4.89 1.58 1.98
CA ARG A 34 4.91 2.81 2.78
C ARG A 34 4.64 4.00 1.89
N PHE A 35 3.65 4.78 2.27
CA PHE A 35 3.26 5.99 1.56
C PHE A 35 3.34 7.20 2.48
N TYR A 36 3.58 8.37 1.89
CA TYR A 36 3.38 9.65 2.54
C TYR A 36 2.80 10.67 1.57
N GLU A 37 2.06 11.63 2.11
CA GLU A 37 1.53 12.77 1.36
C GLU A 37 2.57 13.91 1.40
N LYS A 38 2.88 14.49 0.24
CA LYS A 38 4.00 15.44 0.08
C LYS A 38 3.62 16.93 0.18
N LYS A 39 2.34 17.29 0.24
CA LYS A 39 1.82 18.67 0.24
C LYS A 39 1.33 19.16 1.60
N GLY A 40 1.19 18.29 2.60
CA GLY A 40 0.59 18.59 3.89
C GLY A 40 -0.94 18.67 3.86
N GLU A 41 -1.59 17.98 2.93
CA GLU A 41 -3.05 18.03 2.73
C GLU A 41 -3.70 16.68 3.08
N GLU A 42 -4.91 16.72 3.64
CA GLU A 42 -5.73 15.51 3.76
C GLU A 42 -6.07 14.98 2.36
N THR A 43 -5.75 13.70 2.10
CA THR A 43 -5.79 13.15 0.73
C THR A 43 -6.36 11.74 0.74
N ASP A 44 -7.43 11.55 -0.04
CA ASP A 44 -7.90 10.23 -0.43
C ASP A 44 -6.97 9.63 -1.49
N ALA A 45 -6.34 8.51 -1.15
CA ALA A 45 -5.40 7.81 -2.02
C ALA A 45 -6.03 6.53 -2.60
N GLU A 46 -5.84 6.31 -3.90
CA GLU A 46 -6.20 5.08 -4.58
C GLU A 46 -4.94 4.28 -4.94
N ILE A 47 -4.88 3.06 -4.43
CA ILE A 47 -3.78 2.11 -4.67
C ILE A 47 -4.31 0.93 -5.49
N THR A 48 -3.95 0.86 -6.77
CA THR A 48 -4.32 -0.26 -7.64
C THR A 48 -3.20 -1.29 -7.67
N LEU A 49 -3.49 -2.50 -7.19
CA LEU A 49 -2.58 -3.64 -7.25
C LEU A 49 -2.85 -4.52 -8.47
N PHE A 50 -1.82 -5.18 -8.97
CA PHE A 50 -1.95 -6.09 -10.13
C PHE A 50 -2.81 -7.33 -9.89
N ARG A 51 -3.11 -7.63 -8.63
CA ARG A 51 -4.01 -8.70 -8.19
C ARG A 51 -4.71 -8.25 -6.92
N GLU A 52 -5.89 -8.79 -6.69
CA GLU A 52 -6.63 -8.57 -5.45
C GLU A 52 -5.83 -9.16 -4.26
N PRO A 53 -5.56 -8.37 -3.20
CA PRO A 53 -4.92 -8.88 -1.99
C PRO A 53 -5.91 -9.73 -1.19
N LYS A 54 -5.39 -10.71 -0.43
CA LYS A 54 -6.19 -11.54 0.46
C LYS A 54 -6.69 -10.75 1.67
N ALA A 55 -5.82 -9.93 2.24
CA ALA A 55 -6.06 -9.02 3.34
C ALA A 55 -5.18 -7.78 3.14
N VAL A 56 -5.58 -6.66 3.76
CA VAL A 56 -4.83 -5.41 3.79
C VAL A 56 -4.98 -4.84 5.19
N GLU A 57 -3.85 -4.52 5.80
CA GLU A 57 -3.75 -4.05 7.19
C GLU A 57 -2.84 -2.82 7.23
N THR A 58 -2.97 -2.04 8.29
CA THR A 58 -2.15 -0.86 8.55
C THR A 58 -1.26 -1.12 9.75
N GLU A 59 0.05 -1.04 9.54
CA GLU A 59 1.06 -1.28 10.57
C GLU A 59 1.82 0.00 10.87
N ASN A 60 2.45 0.06 12.03
CA ASN A 60 3.38 1.13 12.37
C ASN A 60 4.73 0.97 11.63
N MET A 61 5.69 1.85 11.95
CA MET A 61 7.01 1.86 11.30
C MET A 61 7.86 0.61 11.60
N LEU A 62 7.54 -0.13 12.66
CA LEU A 62 8.19 -1.37 13.10
C LEU A 62 7.50 -2.64 12.57
N GLU A 63 6.47 -2.51 11.73
CA GLU A 63 5.65 -3.65 11.23
C GLU A 63 4.88 -4.36 12.34
N GLU A 64 4.36 -3.57 13.29
CA GLU A 64 3.52 -4.05 14.38
C GLU A 64 2.13 -3.40 14.34
N GLU A 65 1.12 -4.16 14.76
CA GLU A 65 -0.26 -3.71 14.82
C GLU A 65 -0.38 -2.51 15.75
N ASP A 66 -1.04 -1.47 15.29
CA ASP A 66 -1.21 -0.23 16.06
C ASP A 66 -2.60 0.37 15.83
N GLU A 67 -3.38 0.43 16.92
CA GLU A 67 -4.74 0.98 16.91
C GLU A 67 -4.77 2.46 16.52
N GLU A 68 -3.70 3.22 16.79
CA GLU A 68 -3.60 4.63 16.42
C GLU A 68 -3.35 4.83 14.92
N VAL A 69 -2.81 3.82 14.25
CA VAL A 69 -2.47 3.85 12.81
C VAL A 69 -3.62 3.36 11.93
N LYS A 70 -4.71 2.87 12.54
CA LYS A 70 -5.90 2.41 11.82
C LYS A 70 -6.47 3.52 10.95
N LYS A 71 -6.22 3.42 9.65
CA LYS A 71 -6.84 4.26 8.63
C LYS A 71 -8.10 3.61 8.11
N GLU A 72 -9.03 4.44 7.67
CA GLU A 72 -10.16 3.98 6.87
C GLU A 72 -9.61 3.41 5.56
N LEU A 73 -9.63 2.08 5.44
CA LEU A 73 -9.30 1.36 4.23
C LEU A 73 -10.59 0.90 3.57
N GLU A 74 -10.96 1.56 2.48
CA GLU A 74 -12.08 1.11 1.66
C GLU A 74 -11.59 0.21 0.54
N LYS A 75 -12.06 -1.04 0.54
CA LYS A 75 -11.87 -1.93 -0.60
C LYS A 75 -12.91 -1.60 -1.68
N ARG A 76 -12.50 -0.87 -2.71
CA ARG A 76 -13.33 -0.60 -3.90
C ARG A 76 -13.08 -1.71 -4.95
N ARG A 77 -14.16 -2.22 -5.55
CA ARG A 77 -14.14 -3.30 -6.57
C ARG A 77 -13.97 -2.77 -7.98
#